data_AF-A0A7X4YUW6-F1
#
_entry.id   AF-A0A7X4YUW6-F1
#
_cell.length_a   1.000
_cell.length_b   1.000
_cell.length_c   1.000
_cell.angle_alpha   90.00
_cell.angle_beta   90.00
_cell.angle_gamma   90.00
#
_symmetry.space_group_name_H-M   'P 1'
#
loop_
_entity.id
_entity.type
_entity.pdbx_description
1 polymer ?
#
loop_
_entity_poly.entity_id
_entity_poly.type
_entity_poly.pdbx_seq_one_letter_code
_entity_poly.pdbx_strand_id
1 'polypeptide(L)'
;MNLEKANFLDPWQPSLLEEFILELRKEVCEDHVLYNKDLKIVARRRDRDEYLFWLINEGNFAQVHLTWRGSVEPDPFWPVTELFDSFEIWADTVMKQDNLKYGDR
;
A
#
# COMPACT_ATOMS: atom_id res chain seq x y z
N MET A 1 -12.18 12.51 4.54
CA MET A 1 -10.83 13.01 4.18
C MET A 1 -10.71 12.97 2.67
N ASN A 2 -10.30 14.07 2.01
CA ASN A 2 -10.15 14.07 0.56
C ASN A 2 -8.69 13.76 0.20
N LEU A 3 -8.40 12.47 -0.06
CA LEU A 3 -7.07 11.98 -0.39
C LEU A 3 -6.52 12.57 -1.70
N GLU A 4 -7.38 13.08 -2.58
CA GLU A 4 -6.98 13.77 -3.83
C GLU A 4 -6.20 15.06 -3.58
N LYS A 5 -6.30 15.63 -2.37
CA LYS A 5 -5.56 16.84 -1.95
C LYS A 5 -4.43 16.55 -0.97
N ALA A 6 -4.17 15.28 -0.66
CA ALA A 6 -3.06 14.92 0.22
C ALA A 6 -1.73 15.27 -0.45
N ASN A 7 -0.83 15.92 0.30
CA ASN A 7 0.49 16.26 -0.19
C ASN A 7 1.43 15.06 0.01
N PHE A 8 1.66 14.29 -1.06
CA PHE A 8 2.63 13.20 -1.05
C PHE A 8 4.05 13.75 -1.17
N LEU A 9 4.96 13.19 -0.37
CA LEU A 9 6.38 13.52 -0.42
C LEU A 9 7.12 12.44 -1.19
N ASP A 10 8.12 12.83 -1.98
CA ASP A 10 8.99 11.86 -2.65
C ASP A 10 9.55 10.84 -1.66
N PRO A 11 9.68 9.55 -2.00
CA PRO A 11 9.44 8.96 -3.33
C PRO A 11 7.99 8.49 -3.54
N TRP A 12 7.05 8.86 -2.67
CA TRP A 12 5.64 8.51 -2.79
C TRP A 12 4.90 9.44 -3.75
N GLN A 13 4.02 8.87 -4.56
CA GLN A 13 3.13 9.61 -5.45
C GLN A 13 1.72 9.02 -5.43
N PRO A 14 0.67 9.85 -5.62
CA PRO A 14 -0.69 9.35 -5.72
C PRO A 14 -0.83 8.36 -6.89
N SER A 15 -1.69 7.36 -6.73
CA SER A 15 -2.02 6.42 -7.80
C SER A 15 -3.47 5.99 -7.72
N LEU A 16 -4.09 5.86 -8.90
CA LEU A 16 -5.45 5.35 -9.09
C LEU A 16 -5.45 4.13 -10.03
N LEU A 17 -4.29 3.51 -10.25
CA LEU A 17 -4.14 2.40 -11.18
C LEU A 17 -4.62 1.10 -10.53
N GLU A 18 -5.82 0.68 -10.93
CA GLU A 18 -6.48 -0.55 -10.46
C GLU A 18 -5.65 -1.82 -10.73
N GLU A 19 -4.69 -1.78 -11.67
CA GLU A 19 -3.78 -2.90 -11.95
C GLU A 19 -3.00 -3.37 -10.71
N PHE A 20 -2.68 -2.48 -9.76
CA PHE A 20 -2.01 -2.86 -8.51
C PHE A 20 -2.94 -3.63 -7.56
N ILE A 21 -4.25 -3.34 -7.60
CA ILE A 21 -5.24 -4.14 -6.86
C ILE A 21 -5.39 -5.51 -7.52
N LEU A 22 -5.40 -5.56 -8.86
CA LEU A 22 -5.44 -6.81 -9.60
C LEU A 22 -4.21 -7.68 -9.32
N GLU A 23 -3.02 -7.08 -9.23
CA GLU A 23 -1.80 -7.81 -8.86
C GLU A 23 -1.87 -8.31 -7.42
N LEU A 24 -2.21 -7.45 -6.46
CA LEU A 24 -2.42 -7.86 -5.06
C LEU A 24 -3.38 -9.06 -4.94
N ARG A 25 -4.49 -9.04 -5.67
CA ARG A 25 -5.48 -10.13 -5.68
C ARG A 25 -4.95 -11.45 -6.24
N LYS A 26 -3.96 -11.43 -7.11
CA LYS A 26 -3.30 -12.66 -7.60
C LYS A 26 -2.36 -13.23 -6.55
N GLU A 27 -1.75 -12.39 -5.73
CA GLU A 27 -0.72 -12.76 -4.77
C GLU A 27 -1.31 -13.24 -3.42
N VAL A 28 -2.43 -12.68 -2.96
CA VAL A 28 -2.99 -13.03 -1.64
C VAL A 28 -3.63 -14.44 -1.63
N CYS A 29 -3.26 -15.25 -0.64
CA CYS A 29 -4.00 -16.48 -0.30
C CYS A 29 -5.20 -16.21 0.62
N GLU A 30 -6.01 -17.23 0.87
CA GLU A 30 -7.22 -17.15 1.70
C GLU A 30 -6.97 -16.74 3.17
N ASP A 31 -5.81 -17.11 3.71
CA ASP A 31 -5.40 -16.77 5.08
C ASP A 31 -4.74 -15.39 5.21
N HIS A 32 -4.48 -14.68 4.10
CA HIS A 32 -3.81 -13.39 4.12
C HIS A 32 -4.74 -12.29 4.67
N VAL A 33 -4.21 -11.31 5.41
CA VAL A 33 -4.99 -10.26 6.08
C VAL A 33 -5.84 -9.39 5.13
N LEU A 34 -5.41 -9.28 3.87
CA LEU A 34 -6.11 -8.55 2.81
C LEU A 34 -7.00 -9.42 1.92
N TYR A 35 -7.13 -10.72 2.22
CA TYR A 35 -8.00 -11.60 1.43
C TYR A 35 -9.45 -11.12 1.48
N ASN A 36 -10.08 -11.04 0.30
CA ASN A 36 -11.46 -10.56 0.10
C ASN A 36 -11.78 -9.17 0.71
N LYS A 37 -10.77 -8.29 0.86
CA LYS A 37 -10.99 -6.91 1.27
C LYS A 37 -11.37 -6.01 0.09
N ASP A 38 -12.26 -5.06 0.36
CA ASP A 38 -12.60 -4.00 -0.59
C ASP A 38 -11.56 -2.88 -0.49
N LEU A 39 -10.78 -2.73 -1.54
CA LEU A 39 -9.60 -1.88 -1.56
C LEU A 39 -9.71 -0.78 -2.62
N LYS A 40 -9.07 0.34 -2.36
CA LYS A 40 -8.69 1.35 -3.37
C LYS A 40 -7.20 1.64 -3.27
N ILE A 41 -6.53 1.74 -4.41
CA ILE A 41 -5.17 2.25 -4.44
C ILE A 41 -5.19 3.76 -4.11
N VAL A 42 -4.23 4.20 -3.30
CA VAL A 42 -4.08 5.58 -2.86
C VAL A 42 -2.77 6.16 -3.38
N ALA A 43 -1.68 5.41 -3.20
CA ALA A 43 -0.35 5.85 -3.59
C ALA A 43 0.55 4.67 -3.92
N ARG A 44 1.61 4.96 -4.67
CA ARG A 44 2.73 4.04 -4.87
C ARG A 44 4.02 4.75 -4.56
N ARG A 45 5.01 3.98 -4.12
CA ARG A 45 6.39 4.41 -4.08
C ARG A 45 7.02 4.23 -5.46
N ARG A 46 7.92 5.13 -5.87
CA ARG A 46 8.51 5.10 -7.23
C ARG A 46 9.75 4.21 -7.36
N ASP A 47 10.50 4.04 -6.27
CA ASP A 47 11.79 3.34 -6.25
C ASP A 47 11.71 1.91 -5.67
N ARG A 48 10.51 1.47 -5.26
CA ARG A 48 10.23 0.16 -4.67
C ARG A 48 8.82 -0.30 -4.97
N ASP A 49 8.58 -1.59 -4.82
CA ASP A 49 7.26 -2.23 -4.97
C ASP A 49 6.35 -2.05 -3.76
N GLU A 50 6.32 -0.83 -3.23
CA GLU A 50 5.50 -0.44 -2.06
C GLU A 50 4.28 0.35 -2.50
N TYR A 51 3.12 -0.03 -1.98
CA TYR A 51 1.82 0.52 -2.36
C TYR A 51 0.98 0.81 -1.12
N LEU A 52 0.23 1.90 -1.15
CA LEU A 52 -0.73 2.24 -0.10
C LEU A 52 -2.15 2.01 -0.62
N PHE A 53 -2.89 1.17 0.08
CA PHE A 53 -4.31 0.91 -0.18
C PHE A 53 -5.17 1.44 0.96
N TRP A 54 -6.37 1.90 0.62
CA TRP A 54 -7.44 2.20 1.56
C TRP A 54 -8.43 1.05 1.59
N LEU A 55 -8.71 0.53 2.78
CA LEU A 55 -9.72 -0.49 3.02
C LEU A 55 -11.06 0.21 3.21
N ILE A 56 -11.92 0.13 2.19
CA ILE A 56 -13.12 0.97 2.07
C ILE A 56 -14.09 0.75 3.24
N ASN A 57 -14.28 -0.51 3.64
CA ASN A 57 -15.28 -0.88 4.63
C ASN A 57 -14.76 -0.73 6.08
N GLU A 58 -13.45 -0.89 6.27
CA GLU A 58 -12.77 -0.80 7.57
C GLU A 58 -12.33 0.62 7.90
N GLY A 59 -12.09 1.45 6.88
CA GLY A 59 -11.63 2.82 7.03
C GLY A 59 -10.12 2.96 7.28
N ASN A 60 -9.41 1.86 7.51
CA ASN A 60 -7.96 1.83 7.74
C ASN A 60 -7.17 1.73 6.41
N PHE A 61 -5.85 1.80 6.51
CA PHE A 61 -4.93 1.79 5.37
C PHE A 61 -3.97 0.61 5.47
N ALA A 62 -3.55 0.08 4.33
CA ALA A 62 -2.55 -0.97 4.22
C ALA A 62 -1.40 -0.52 3.34
N GLN A 63 -0.18 -0.49 3.90
CA GLN A 63 1.03 -0.48 3.08
C GLN A 63 1.37 -1.92 2.72
N VAL A 64 1.62 -2.18 1.44
CA VAL A 64 1.90 -3.51 0.92
C VAL A 64 3.13 -3.50 0.04
N HIS A 65 4.04 -4.43 0.30
CA HIS A 65 5.13 -4.77 -0.60
C HIS A 65 4.68 -5.88 -1.56
N LEU A 66 4.32 -5.52 -2.80
CA LEU A 66 3.92 -6.51 -3.79
C LEU A 66 5.12 -7.37 -4.19
N THR A 67 4.89 -8.66 -4.40
CA THR A 67 5.93 -9.65 -4.75
C THR A 67 6.15 -9.75 -6.26
N TRP A 68 5.16 -9.34 -7.06
CA TRP A 68 5.11 -9.50 -8.52
C TRP A 68 5.27 -10.94 -8.98
N ARG A 69 4.90 -11.90 -8.14
CA ARG A 69 5.06 -13.33 -8.45
C ARG A 69 4.14 -13.77 -9.59
N GLY A 70 3.06 -13.03 -9.87
CA GLY A 70 2.07 -13.37 -10.89
C GLY A 70 1.21 -14.61 -10.56
N SER A 71 1.28 -15.10 -9.31
CA SER A 71 0.50 -16.22 -8.79
C SER A 71 0.37 -16.12 -7.27
N VAL A 72 -0.52 -16.92 -6.68
CA VAL A 72 -0.79 -16.90 -5.24
C VAL A 72 0.48 -17.22 -4.44
N GLU A 73 0.73 -16.42 -3.42
CA GLU A 73 1.68 -16.70 -2.37
C GLU A 73 1.06 -17.68 -1.37
N PRO A 74 1.67 -18.85 -1.11
CA PRO A 74 1.08 -19.86 -0.23
C PRO A 74 1.23 -19.51 1.25
N ASP A 75 2.16 -18.61 1.59
CA ASP A 75 2.39 -18.16 2.95
C ASP A 75 1.60 -16.85 3.17
N PRO A 76 0.68 -16.80 4.15
CA PRO A 76 -0.12 -15.61 4.44
C PRO A 76 0.70 -14.43 4.97
N PHE A 77 1.99 -14.59 5.22
CA PHE A 77 2.90 -13.47 5.45
C PHE A 77 3.14 -12.62 4.18
N TRP A 78 2.98 -13.21 2.99
CA TRP A 78 3.17 -12.54 1.72
C TRP A 78 1.84 -12.25 1.01
N PRO A 79 1.72 -11.10 0.32
CA PRO A 79 2.65 -9.97 0.31
C PRO A 79 2.75 -9.27 1.68
N VAL A 80 3.94 -8.76 2.03
CA VAL A 80 4.14 -8.13 3.34
C VAL A 80 3.21 -6.94 3.47
N THR A 81 2.40 -6.95 4.52
CA THR A 81 1.36 -5.96 4.76
C THR A 81 1.49 -5.34 6.15
N GLU A 82 1.47 -4.02 6.22
CA GLU A 82 1.37 -3.26 7.47
C GLU A 82 0.10 -2.41 7.46
N LEU A 83 -0.67 -2.47 8.55
CA LEU A 83 -1.95 -1.77 8.69
C LEU A 83 -1.80 -0.51 9.54
N PHE A 84 -2.51 0.55 9.15
CA PHE A 84 -2.52 1.85 9.82
C PHE A 84 -3.95 2.34 10.01
N ASP A 85 -4.29 2.80 11.21
CA ASP A 85 -5.66 3.24 11.54
C ASP A 85 -6.11 4.48 10.75
N SER A 86 -5.16 5.29 10.26
CA SER A 86 -5.46 6.45 9.43
C SER A 86 -4.31 6.77 8.47
N PHE A 87 -4.61 7.57 7.45
CA PHE A 87 -3.60 8.08 6.52
C PHE A 87 -2.56 8.96 7.22
N GLU A 88 -2.96 9.76 8.22
CA GLU A 88 -2.04 10.61 8.98
C GLU A 88 -1.00 9.77 9.74
N ILE A 89 -1.43 8.68 10.37
CA ILE A 89 -0.53 7.76 11.08
C ILE A 89 0.46 7.13 10.09
N TRP A 90 -0.03 6.65 8.94
CA TRP A 90 0.85 6.15 7.88
C TRP A 90 1.82 7.23 7.37
N ALA A 91 1.33 8.44 7.11
CA ALA A 91 2.14 9.53 6.58
C ALA A 91 3.27 9.92 7.54
N ASP A 92 2.97 9.99 8.84
CA ASP A 92 3.95 10.33 9.88
C ASP A 92 4.98 9.21 10.12
N THR A 93 4.55 7.96 10.06
CA THR A 93 5.38 6.79 10.36
C THR A 93 6.24 6.37 9.17
N VAL A 94 5.70 6.45 7.96
CA VAL A 94 6.29 5.89 6.74
C VAL A 94 6.72 7.00 5.78
N MET A 95 5.77 7.76 5.23
CA MET A 95 6.04 8.67 4.11
C MET A 95 7.11 9.72 4.46
N LYS A 96 7.02 10.34 5.64
CA LYS A 96 8.01 11.32 6.09
C LYS A 96 9.40 10.70 6.29
N GLN A 97 9.47 9.49 6.85
CA GLN A 97 10.74 8.78 7.07
C GLN A 97 11.38 8.36 5.75
N ASP A 98 10.58 7.85 4.82
CA ASP A 98 11.02 7.51 3.48
C ASP A 98 11.52 8.73 2.71
N ASN A 99 10.84 9.88 2.84
CA ASN A 99 11.27 11.13 2.23
C ASN A 99 12.62 11.61 2.73
N LEU A 100 12.83 11.62 4.05
CA LEU A 100 14.11 11.98 4.65
C LEU A 100 15.23 11.07 4.12
N LYS A 101 15.03 9.75 4.13
CA LYS A 101 16.01 8.77 3.63
C LYS A 101 16.27 8.88 2.12
N TYR A 102 15.28 9.31 1.34
CA TYR A 102 15.41 9.48 -0.10
C TYR A 102 16.21 10.74 -0.45
N GLY A 103 16.03 11.83 0.30
CA GLY A 103 16.76 13.09 0.11
C GLY A 103 18.24 13.04 0.50
N ASP A 104 18.65 12.04 1.28
CA ASP A 104 20.05 11.78 1.65
C ASP A 104 20.86 11.01 0.57
N ARG A 105 20.23 10.66 -0.57
CA ARG A 105 20.84 9.94 -1.70
C ARG A 105 21.25 10.88 -2.83
#